data_AF-A0A0C3FLH6-F1
#
_entry.id   AF-A0A0C3FLH6-F1
#
_cell.length_a   1.000
_cell.length_b   1.000
_cell.length_c   1.000
_cell.angle_alpha   90.00
_cell.angle_beta   90.00
_cell.angle_gamma   90.00
#
_symmetry.space_group_name_H-M   'P 1'
#
loop_
_entity.id
_entity.type
_entity.pdbx_description
1 polymer ?
#
loop_
_entity_poly.entity_id
_entity_poly.type
_entity_poly.pdbx_seq_one_letter_code
_entity_poly.pdbx_strand_id
1 'polypeptide(L)'
;MRSIHVIVFISAFFAARTLAVGYSNCKCQVASGLEDTDKTSLCCRLLQVLGVQGTDNKYPGPNNQCVADGAYLSGDDFNECCGYYNRDSFCW
;
A
#
# COMPACT_ATOMS: atom_id res chain seq x y z
N MET A 1 -53.11 4.62 1.16
CA MET A 1 -52.05 5.48 1.73
C MET A 1 -50.73 4.77 1.52
N ARG A 2 -49.79 5.44 0.84
CA ARG A 2 -48.54 4.89 0.30
C ARG A 2 -47.51 4.74 1.42
N SER A 3 -47.01 3.54 1.67
CA SER A 3 -45.78 3.34 2.46
C SER A 3 -44.65 2.93 1.52
N ILE A 4 -43.74 3.88 1.35
CA ILE A 4 -42.61 3.89 0.43
C ILE A 4 -41.60 2.82 0.87
N HIS A 5 -41.22 1.95 -0.06
CA HIS A 5 -40.18 0.94 0.12
C HIS A 5 -38.83 1.65 0.11
N VAL A 6 -38.18 1.79 1.27
CA VAL A 6 -36.79 2.26 1.33
C VAL A 6 -35.89 1.04 1.12
N ILE A 7 -35.74 0.65 -0.15
CA ILE A 7 -34.74 -0.32 -0.57
C ILE A 7 -33.41 0.45 -0.62
N VAL A 8 -32.65 0.42 0.48
CA VAL A 8 -31.26 0.91 0.48
C VAL A 8 -30.41 -0.15 -0.23
N PHE A 9 -30.23 0.00 -1.54
CA PHE A 9 -29.20 -0.68 -2.29
C PHE A 9 -27.83 -0.18 -1.79
N ILE A 10 -27.23 -0.87 -0.82
CA ILE A 10 -25.80 -0.73 -0.52
C ILE A 10 -25.06 -1.57 -1.57
N SER A 11 -24.95 -1.03 -2.78
CA SER A 11 -24.23 -1.64 -3.88
C SER A 11 -23.23 -0.64 -4.41
N ALA A 12 -21.97 -1.08 -4.49
CA ALA A 12 -20.83 -0.41 -5.11
C ALA A 12 -20.12 0.68 -4.28
N PHE A 13 -19.38 0.26 -3.24
CA PHE A 13 -18.12 0.92 -2.85
C PHE A 13 -16.89 0.15 -3.35
N PHE A 14 -17.02 -0.62 -4.42
CA PHE A 14 -15.88 -0.96 -5.28
C PHE A 14 -15.75 0.12 -6.36
N ALA A 15 -15.59 1.37 -5.92
CA ALA A 15 -15.17 2.43 -6.83
C ALA A 15 -13.77 2.05 -7.31
N ALA A 16 -13.68 1.79 -8.61
CA ALA A 16 -12.49 1.47 -9.38
C ALA A 16 -11.17 1.84 -8.68
N ARG A 17 -10.41 0.83 -8.24
CA ARG A 17 -8.98 1.01 -7.97
C ARG A 17 -8.32 1.29 -9.33
N THR A 18 -8.13 2.56 -9.62
CA THR A 18 -7.34 3.05 -10.74
C THR A 18 -6.00 2.32 -10.74
N LEU A 19 -5.69 1.66 -11.86
CA LEU A 19 -4.43 0.99 -12.20
C LEU A 19 -3.33 1.25 -11.17
N ALA A 20 -3.07 0.25 -10.31
CA ALA A 20 -1.90 0.26 -9.45
C ALA A 20 -0.69 0.54 -10.35
N VAL A 21 -0.10 1.73 -10.22
CA VAL A 21 1.22 1.98 -10.77
C VAL A 21 2.10 0.99 -10.04
N GLY A 22 2.53 -0.05 -10.73
CA GLY A 22 3.33 -1.07 -10.11
C GLY A 22 4.69 -0.48 -9.77
N TYR A 23 4.93 -0.23 -8.48
CA TYR A 23 6.18 0.35 -8.03
C TYR A 23 7.24 -0.75 -7.91
N SER A 24 8.48 -0.41 -8.19
CA SER A 24 9.59 -1.35 -7.97
C SER A 24 10.23 -1.11 -6.61
N ASN A 25 10.10 0.11 -6.08
CA ASN A 25 10.73 0.52 -4.83
C ASN A 25 9.76 1.37 -4.00
N CYS A 26 9.72 1.14 -2.69
CA CYS A 26 8.93 1.94 -1.76
C CYS A 26 9.65 2.18 -0.43
N LYS A 27 9.41 3.36 0.16
CA LYS A 27 9.93 3.80 1.47
C LYS A 27 8.87 4.55 2.27
N CYS A 28 8.85 4.37 3.58
CA CYS A 28 8.11 5.27 4.48
C CYS A 28 8.99 6.48 4.81
N GLN A 29 8.38 7.65 4.91
CA GLN A 29 9.01 8.90 5.28
C GLN A 29 8.21 9.60 6.39
N VAL A 30 8.91 10.31 7.28
CA VAL A 30 8.25 11.29 8.15
C VAL A 30 7.87 12.53 7.33
N ALA A 31 6.98 13.37 7.86
CA ALA A 31 6.49 14.58 7.18
C ALA A 31 7.58 15.56 6.72
N SER A 32 8.80 15.48 7.28
CA SER A 32 9.96 16.25 6.82
C SER A 32 10.66 15.66 5.58
N GLY A 33 10.14 14.58 5.01
CA GLY A 33 10.74 13.83 3.90
C GLY A 33 11.91 12.93 4.29
N LEU A 34 12.26 12.88 5.58
CA LEU A 34 13.29 11.96 6.07
C LEU A 34 12.76 10.53 6.07
N GLU A 35 13.58 9.61 5.60
CA GLU A 35 13.25 8.19 5.55
C GLU A 35 13.10 7.58 6.96
N ASP A 36 12.07 6.75 7.12
CA ASP A 36 11.85 5.92 8.31
C ASP A 36 12.10 4.45 7.93
N THR A 37 13.33 4.00 8.12
CA THR A 37 13.78 2.64 7.74
C THR A 37 13.12 1.56 8.58
N ASP A 38 12.82 1.84 9.85
CA ASP A 38 12.10 0.90 10.72
C ASP A 38 10.70 0.63 10.17
N LYS A 39 9.94 1.69 9.85
CA LYS A 39 8.60 1.53 9.27
C LYS A 39 8.61 0.97 7.86
N THR A 40 9.62 1.32 7.06
CA THR A 40 9.82 0.73 5.74
C THR A 40 10.01 -0.78 5.83
N SER A 41 10.83 -1.26 6.78
CA SER A 41 11.08 -2.69 6.98
C SER A 41 9.81 -3.45 7.41
N LEU A 42 9.04 -2.86 8.33
CA LEU A 42 7.81 -3.46 8.84
C LEU A 42 6.76 -3.57 7.75
N CYS A 43 6.56 -2.51 6.98
CA CYS A 43 5.59 -2.50 5.89
C CYS A 43 5.99 -3.43 4.75
N CYS A 44 7.29 -3.50 4.41
CA CYS A 44 7.77 -4.44 3.40
C CYS A 44 7.51 -5.89 3.83
N ARG A 45 7.80 -6.22 5.10
CA ARG A 45 7.56 -7.55 5.66
C ARG A 45 6.08 -7.89 5.73
N LEU A 46 5.24 -6.91 6.04
CA LEU A 46 3.79 -7.09 6.05
C LEU A 46 3.28 -7.48 4.66
N LEU A 47 3.74 -6.80 3.61
CA LEU A 47 3.37 -7.13 2.22
C LEU A 47 3.90 -8.50 1.78
N GLN A 48 5.10 -8.89 2.22
CA GLN A 48 5.62 -10.26 2.01
C GLN A 48 4.69 -11.31 2.64
N VAL A 49 4.20 -11.07 3.86
CA VAL A 49 3.38 -12.04 4.62
C VAL A 49 1.93 -12.06 4.14
N LEU A 50 1.36 -10.91 3.82
CA LEU A 50 -0.02 -10.79 3.35
C LEU A 50 -0.21 -11.32 1.93
N GLY A 51 0.88 -11.58 1.21
CA GLY A 51 0.85 -12.36 -0.03
C GLY A 51 -0.08 -11.73 -1.05
N VAL A 52 0.13 -10.44 -1.37
CA VAL A 52 -0.38 -9.90 -2.64
C VAL A 52 0.25 -10.79 -3.71
N GLN A 53 -0.54 -11.70 -4.29
CA GLN A 53 0.00 -12.82 -5.06
C GLN A 53 0.94 -12.31 -6.15
N GLY A 54 2.17 -12.81 -6.15
CA GLY A 54 3.18 -12.50 -7.14
C GLY A 54 4.30 -11.56 -6.68
N THR A 55 4.29 -11.02 -5.47
CA THR A 55 5.31 -10.03 -5.06
C THR A 55 6.49 -10.67 -4.30
N ASP A 56 7.61 -10.92 -4.98
CA ASP A 56 8.91 -11.23 -4.36
C ASP A 56 9.52 -9.95 -3.74
N ASN A 57 8.81 -9.40 -2.76
CA ASN A 57 9.25 -8.22 -2.03
C ASN A 57 10.49 -8.58 -1.19
N LYS A 58 11.49 -7.73 -1.14
CA LYS A 58 12.73 -7.90 -0.39
C LYS A 58 13.07 -6.64 0.37
N TYR A 59 13.59 -6.84 1.58
CA TYR A 59 14.14 -5.80 2.43
C TYR A 59 15.37 -6.35 3.20
N PRO A 60 16.45 -5.56 3.37
CA PRO A 60 16.65 -4.24 2.79
C PRO A 60 17.06 -4.36 1.31
N GLY A 61 16.42 -3.58 0.44
CA GLY A 61 16.94 -3.30 -0.89
C GLY A 61 18.02 -2.22 -0.86
N PRO A 62 18.50 -1.75 -2.03
CA PRO A 62 19.37 -0.59 -2.11
C PRO A 62 18.78 0.58 -1.31
N ASN A 63 19.63 1.38 -0.66
CA ASN A 63 19.20 2.52 0.18
C ASN A 63 18.14 2.21 1.25
N ASN A 64 17.99 0.97 1.74
CA ASN A 64 16.95 0.59 2.71
C ASN A 64 15.51 0.76 2.19
N GLN A 65 15.27 0.62 0.87
CA GLN A 65 13.90 0.50 0.35
C GLN A 65 13.35 -0.93 0.44
N CYS A 66 12.03 -1.04 0.43
CA CYS A 66 11.36 -2.26 0.00
C CYS A 66 11.47 -2.37 -1.52
N VAL A 67 11.88 -3.54 -2.04
CA VAL A 67 12.04 -3.78 -3.49
C VAL A 67 11.18 -4.97 -3.89
N ALA A 68 10.48 -4.91 -5.02
CA ALA A 68 9.90 -6.11 -5.64
C ALA A 68 10.76 -6.57 -6.82
N ASP A 69 11.31 -7.78 -6.76
CA ASP A 69 12.05 -8.37 -7.88
C ASP A 69 11.07 -9.02 -8.87
N GLY A 70 10.97 -8.49 -10.09
CA GLY A 70 10.15 -9.08 -11.17
C GLY A 70 8.63 -8.97 -10.96
N ALA A 71 8.20 -8.29 -9.91
CA ALA A 71 6.82 -8.09 -9.53
C ALA A 71 6.56 -6.63 -9.15
N TYR A 72 5.29 -6.29 -8.94
CA TYR A 72 4.89 -4.93 -8.61
C TYR A 72 4.63 -4.80 -7.11
N LEU A 73 5.31 -3.88 -6.42
CA LEU A 73 4.85 -3.41 -5.12
C LEU A 73 3.52 -2.70 -5.32
N SER A 74 2.51 -3.14 -4.56
CA SER A 74 1.28 -2.36 -4.42
C SER A 74 1.61 -1.09 -3.64
N GLY A 75 1.80 0.03 -4.36
CA GLY A 75 2.08 1.32 -3.74
C GLY A 75 0.95 1.78 -2.83
N ASP A 76 -0.29 1.41 -3.14
CA ASP A 76 -1.46 1.68 -2.31
C ASP A 76 -1.37 0.94 -0.97
N ASP A 77 -1.09 -0.37 -0.99
CA ASP A 77 -1.01 -1.17 0.25
C ASP A 77 0.22 -0.76 1.08
N PHE A 78 1.32 -0.41 0.41
CA PHE A 78 2.50 0.15 1.08
C PHE A 78 2.19 1.52 1.70
N ASN A 79 1.47 2.39 0.98
CA ASN A 79 1.06 3.70 1.47
C ASN A 79 0.10 3.59 2.66
N GLU A 80 -0.86 2.67 2.59
CA GLU A 80 -1.78 2.39 3.69
C GLU A 80 -1.02 1.93 4.94
N CYS A 81 -0.02 1.06 4.77
CA CYS A 81 0.83 0.64 5.88
C CYS A 81 1.65 1.79 6.48
N CYS A 82 2.30 2.64 5.66
CA CYS A 82 2.98 3.83 6.18
C CYS A 82 2.00 4.78 6.89
N GLY A 83 0.80 4.96 6.33
CA GLY A 83 -0.25 5.79 6.89
C GLY A 83 -0.70 5.35 8.28
N TYR A 84 -0.78 4.03 8.54
CA TYR A 84 -1.03 3.49 9.88
C TYR A 84 -0.02 3.99 10.93
N TYR A 85 1.22 4.24 10.53
CA TYR A 85 2.27 4.77 11.40
C TYR A 85 2.40 6.31 11.36
N ASN A 86 1.43 7.01 10.77
CA ASN A 86 1.52 8.45 10.49
C ASN A 86 2.81 8.79 9.72
N ARG A 87 3.06 8.04 8.66
CA ARG A 87 4.15 8.25 7.70
C ARG A 87 3.58 8.41 6.31
N ASP A 88 4.25 9.22 5.52
CA ASP A 88 4.03 9.27 4.08
C ASP A 88 4.76 8.10 3.43
N SER A 89 4.29 7.65 2.28
CA SER A 89 5.05 6.73 1.44
C SER A 89 5.65 7.45 0.24
N PHE A 90 6.84 7.02 -0.15
CA PHE A 90 7.49 7.41 -1.39
C PHE A 90 7.81 6.16 -2.18
N CYS A 91 7.17 6.00 -3.33
CA CYS A 91 7.34 4.85 -4.22
C CYS A 91 7.71 5.29 -5.64
N TRP A 92 8.59 4.53 -6.30
CA TRP A 92 9.06 4.79 -7.67
C TRP A 92 9.43 3.52 -8.44
#